data_AF-A0A352VQ70-F1
#
_entry.id   AF-A0A352VQ70-F1
#
_cell.length_a   1.000
_cell.length_b   1.000
_cell.length_c   1.000
_cell.angle_alpha   90.00
_cell.angle_beta   90.00
_cell.angle_gamma   90.00
#
_symmetry.space_group_name_H-M   'P 1'
#
loop_
_entity.id
_entity.type
_entity.pdbx_description
1 polymer ?
#
loop_
_entity_poly.entity_id
_entity_poly.type
_entity_poly.pdbx_seq_one_letter_code
_entity_poly.pdbx_strand_id
1 'polypeptide(L)'
;MSALSRRAVTSTFLRSFLVQGSWNYHTMLGTGFAWAMLPGLRRIFEGDPEGLDASVRRHLDHFNAHPYLANVALGAALRLEADGTDEQTVRRFKTAVRGPLGGLGDSLVWAAWLPTVSMAALTLWWLGLPVWLVVGLFLVVYNAGHLALRIWGFRIGLRDGRDVALTLSEARLAQLGERIKSIAALLVGVLAGVVLAG
;
A
#
# COMPACT_ATOMS: atom_id res chain seq x y z
N MET A 1 -8.37 -17.53 21.95
CA MET A 1 -7.02 -17.09 21.53
C MET A 1 -7.18 -16.47 20.15
N SER A 2 -6.78 -15.22 19.90
CA SER A 2 -6.96 -14.65 18.55
C SER A 2 -6.29 -15.58 17.54
N ALA A 3 -7.01 -16.02 16.50
CA ALA A 3 -6.51 -16.93 15.48
C ALA A 3 -5.18 -16.45 14.85
N LEU A 4 -4.88 -15.15 14.99
CA LEU A 4 -3.65 -14.51 14.56
C LEU A 4 -2.71 -14.20 15.73
N SER A 5 -1.49 -14.76 15.68
CA SER A 5 -0.42 -14.37 16.60
C SER A 5 0.21 -13.04 16.17
N ARG A 6 0.69 -12.23 17.12
CA ARG A 6 1.40 -10.96 16.81
C ARG A 6 2.58 -11.20 15.87
N ARG A 7 3.33 -12.30 16.07
CA ARG A 7 4.46 -12.67 15.23
C ARG A 7 4.03 -12.94 13.78
N ALA A 8 2.92 -13.65 13.58
CA ALA A 8 2.39 -13.93 12.23
C ALA A 8 1.96 -12.63 11.54
N VAL A 9 1.21 -11.76 12.25
CA VAL A 9 0.77 -10.46 11.74
C VAL A 9 1.95 -9.57 11.36
N THR A 10 2.95 -9.44 12.25
CA THR A 10 4.16 -8.65 11.97
C THR A 10 4.94 -9.24 10.80
N SER A 11 5.08 -10.56 10.72
CA SER A 11 5.77 -11.20 9.59
C SER A 11 5.03 -10.95 8.27
N THR A 12 3.70 -11.04 8.27
CA THR A 12 2.87 -10.73 7.09
C THR A 12 3.03 -9.28 6.65
N PHE A 13 3.01 -8.33 7.59
CA PHE A 13 3.27 -6.93 7.29
C PHE A 13 4.69 -6.70 6.73
N LEU A 14 5.73 -7.29 7.34
CA LEU A 14 7.11 -7.13 6.86
C LEU A 14 7.30 -7.72 5.47
N ARG A 15 6.67 -8.87 5.17
CA ARG A 15 6.70 -9.47 3.83
C ARG A 15 5.98 -8.62 2.79
N SER A 16 4.99 -7.80 3.16
CA SER A 16 4.28 -6.95 2.20
C SER A 16 5.18 -5.90 1.54
N PHE A 17 6.33 -5.57 2.12
CA PHE A 17 7.33 -4.70 1.49
C PHE A 17 7.83 -5.25 0.15
N LEU A 18 7.84 -6.58 0.01
CA LEU A 18 8.28 -7.28 -1.20
C LEU A 18 7.10 -7.73 -2.08
N VAL A 19 5.89 -7.19 -1.89
CA VAL A 19 4.69 -7.58 -2.66
C VAL A 19 4.88 -7.42 -4.18
N GLN A 20 5.69 -6.45 -4.62
CA GLN A 20 6.03 -6.26 -6.03
C GLN A 20 7.20 -7.13 -6.52
N GLY A 21 7.95 -7.77 -5.64
CA GLY A 21 9.12 -8.58 -6.00
C GLY A 21 8.79 -9.81 -6.87
N SER A 22 7.52 -10.21 -6.92
CA SER A 22 7.02 -11.30 -7.77
C SER A 22 5.95 -10.84 -8.76
N TRP A 23 5.97 -9.56 -9.14
CA TRP A 23 5.04 -9.02 -10.11
C TRP A 23 5.18 -9.72 -11.46
N ASN A 24 4.05 -10.07 -12.07
CA ASN A 24 4.01 -10.70 -13.39
C ASN A 24 2.68 -10.39 -14.10
N TYR A 25 2.64 -10.51 -15.42
CA TYR A 25 1.45 -10.18 -16.21
C TYR A 25 0.24 -11.09 -15.96
N HIS A 26 0.43 -12.27 -15.38
CA HIS A 26 -0.67 -13.21 -15.12
C HIS A 26 -1.43 -12.84 -13.84
N THR A 27 -0.73 -12.72 -12.71
CA THR A 27 -1.34 -12.48 -11.39
C THR A 27 -1.16 -11.06 -10.87
N MET A 28 -0.37 -10.23 -11.55
CA MET A 28 0.04 -8.90 -11.10
C MET A 28 0.70 -8.99 -9.71
N LEU A 29 0.07 -8.47 -8.65
CA LEU A 29 0.58 -8.58 -7.28
C LEU A 29 0.15 -9.89 -6.59
N GLY A 30 -0.69 -10.72 -7.20
CA GLY A 30 -1.28 -11.92 -6.57
C GLY A 30 -0.23 -12.85 -5.96
N THR A 31 0.88 -13.11 -6.67
CA THR A 31 1.97 -13.95 -6.14
C THR A 31 2.62 -13.36 -4.89
N GLY A 32 2.98 -12.08 -4.92
CA GLY A 32 3.55 -11.39 -3.76
C GLY A 32 2.54 -11.25 -2.62
N PHE A 33 1.25 -11.09 -2.92
CA PHE A 33 0.16 -11.01 -1.95
C PHE A 33 0.01 -12.31 -1.18
N ALA A 34 -0.06 -13.45 -1.89
CA ALA A 34 -0.10 -14.78 -1.28
C ALA A 34 1.14 -15.07 -0.42
N TRP A 35 2.33 -14.75 -0.95
CA TRP A 35 3.59 -14.94 -0.22
C TRP A 35 3.66 -14.14 1.08
N ALA A 36 3.17 -12.90 1.05
CA ALA A 36 3.11 -12.04 2.23
C ALA A 36 2.10 -12.56 3.26
N MET A 37 0.96 -13.10 2.84
CA MET A 37 -0.04 -13.67 3.76
C MET A 37 0.38 -15.01 4.38
N LEU A 38 1.29 -15.75 3.76
CA LEU A 38 1.66 -17.12 4.15
C LEU A 38 1.93 -17.35 5.66
N PRO A 39 2.65 -16.48 6.40
CA PRO A 39 2.83 -16.66 7.85
C PRO A 39 1.52 -16.64 8.63
N GLY A 40 0.58 -15.76 8.24
CA GLY A 40 -0.75 -15.67 8.81
C GLY A 40 -1.60 -16.88 8.46
N LEU A 41 -1.62 -17.28 7.18
CA LEU A 41 -2.39 -18.44 6.72
C LEU A 41 -1.93 -19.74 7.39
N ARG A 42 -0.62 -19.96 7.53
CA ARG A 42 -0.07 -21.13 8.25
C ARG A 42 -0.53 -21.21 9.70
N ARG A 43 -0.79 -20.06 10.33
CA ARG A 43 -1.28 -20.01 11.70
C ARG A 43 -2.79 -20.24 11.78
N ILE A 44 -3.55 -19.74 10.80
CA ILE A 44 -5.01 -19.92 10.72
C ILE A 44 -5.35 -21.39 10.44
N PHE A 45 -4.70 -22.00 9.45
CA PHE A 45 -4.90 -23.38 9.01
C PHE A 45 -3.91 -24.35 9.67
N GLU A 46 -3.54 -24.10 10.92
CA GLU A 46 -2.64 -24.98 11.67
C GLU A 46 -3.31 -26.35 11.89
N GLY A 47 -2.72 -27.42 11.35
CA GLY A 47 -3.33 -28.76 11.36
C GLY A 47 -4.30 -29.04 10.21
N ASP A 48 -4.48 -28.10 9.27
CA ASP A 48 -5.32 -28.25 8.08
C ASP A 48 -4.52 -27.94 6.79
N PRO A 49 -3.73 -28.92 6.28
CA PRO A 49 -2.92 -28.71 5.08
C PRO A 49 -3.74 -28.43 3.82
N GLU A 50 -4.93 -29.02 3.70
CA GLU A 50 -5.80 -28.82 2.53
C GLU A 50 -6.42 -27.42 2.52
N GLY A 51 -6.90 -26.95 3.68
CA GLY A 51 -7.38 -25.58 3.84
C GLY A 51 -6.28 -24.54 3.61
N LEU A 52 -5.05 -24.83 4.02
CA LEU A 52 -3.89 -23.98 3.73
C LEU A 52 -3.60 -23.89 2.22
N ASP A 53 -3.57 -25.02 1.51
CA ASP A 53 -3.34 -25.03 0.05
C ASP A 53 -4.45 -24.25 -0.69
N ALA A 54 -5.71 -24.52 -0.34
CA ALA A 54 -6.85 -23.80 -0.88
C ALA A 54 -6.76 -22.29 -0.63
N SER A 55 -6.32 -21.88 0.58
CA SER A 55 -6.13 -20.47 0.94
C SER A 55 -5.02 -19.79 0.16
N VAL A 56 -3.88 -20.46 0.02
CA VAL A 56 -2.78 -19.93 -0.78
C VAL A 56 -3.22 -19.76 -2.25
N ARG A 57 -3.92 -20.74 -2.83
CA ARG A 57 -4.40 -20.67 -4.22
C ARG A 57 -5.33 -19.49 -4.48
N ARG A 58 -6.32 -19.22 -3.63
CA ARG A 58 -7.18 -18.03 -3.80
C ARG A 58 -6.45 -16.70 -3.61
N HIS A 59 -5.38 -16.69 -2.81
CA HIS A 59 -4.57 -15.49 -2.67
C HIS A 59 -3.61 -15.25 -3.84
N LEU A 60 -3.27 -16.29 -4.61
CA LEU A 60 -2.51 -16.21 -5.87
C LEU A 60 -3.29 -15.60 -7.03
N ASP A 61 -4.62 -15.55 -6.94
CA ASP A 61 -5.47 -14.92 -7.96
C ASP A 61 -5.01 -13.52 -8.33
N HIS A 62 -5.33 -13.12 -9.56
CA HIS A 62 -5.08 -11.78 -10.08
C HIS A 62 -5.55 -10.68 -9.11
N PHE A 63 -4.59 -9.90 -8.64
CA PHE A 63 -4.82 -8.74 -7.79
C PHE A 63 -3.91 -7.60 -8.25
N ASN A 64 -4.50 -6.54 -8.77
CA ASN A 64 -3.78 -5.35 -9.19
C ASN A 64 -4.32 -4.13 -8.44
N ALA A 65 -3.44 -3.50 -7.68
CA ALA A 65 -3.71 -2.29 -6.91
C ALA A 65 -2.38 -1.55 -6.70
N HIS A 66 -2.44 -0.33 -6.19
CA HIS A 66 -1.23 0.40 -5.86
C HIS A 66 -0.47 -0.33 -4.72
N PRO A 67 0.84 -0.59 -4.83
CA PRO A 67 1.58 -1.45 -3.91
C PRO A 67 1.49 -1.04 -2.43
N TYR A 68 1.32 0.26 -2.16
CA TYR A 68 1.27 0.75 -0.79
C TYR A 68 -0.12 0.53 -0.20
N LEU A 69 -1.17 0.78 -0.98
CA LEU A 69 -2.56 0.58 -0.57
C LEU A 69 -3.04 -0.88 -0.70
N ALA A 70 -2.32 -1.74 -1.43
CA ALA A 70 -2.54 -3.18 -1.40
C ALA A 70 -2.51 -3.75 0.02
N ASN A 71 -1.81 -3.09 0.95
CA ASN A 71 -1.78 -3.44 2.37
C ASN A 71 -3.15 -3.35 3.05
N VAL A 72 -4.05 -2.47 2.59
CA VAL A 72 -5.44 -2.40 3.06
C VAL A 72 -6.15 -3.72 2.78
N ALA A 73 -6.10 -4.17 1.52
CA ALA A 73 -6.67 -5.44 1.12
C ALA A 73 -5.98 -6.63 1.80
N LEU A 74 -4.66 -6.56 2.01
CA LEU A 74 -3.88 -7.63 2.62
C LEU A 74 -4.22 -7.83 4.11
N GLY A 75 -4.35 -6.73 4.87
CA GLY A 75 -4.83 -6.78 6.25
C GLY A 75 -6.26 -7.27 6.34
N ALA A 76 -7.15 -6.77 5.48
CA ALA A 76 -8.56 -7.17 5.46
C ALA A 76 -8.75 -8.63 5.06
N ALA A 77 -8.06 -9.09 4.02
CA ALA A 77 -8.08 -10.50 3.62
C ALA A 77 -7.59 -11.40 4.76
N LEU A 78 -6.49 -11.05 5.43
CA LEU A 78 -5.99 -11.81 6.58
C LEU A 78 -7.01 -11.86 7.72
N ARG A 79 -7.76 -10.77 7.95
CA ARG A 79 -8.84 -10.73 8.94
C ARG A 79 -9.99 -11.65 8.56
N LEU A 80 -10.46 -11.60 7.31
CA LEU A 80 -11.54 -12.43 6.81
C LEU A 80 -11.21 -13.93 6.91
N GLU A 81 -9.99 -14.30 6.56
CA GLU A 81 -9.46 -15.66 6.71
C GLU A 81 -9.48 -16.11 8.17
N ALA A 82 -9.02 -15.26 9.09
CA ALA A 82 -9.00 -15.55 10.51
C ALA A 82 -10.40 -15.65 11.14
N ASP A 83 -11.39 -14.95 10.56
CA ASP A 83 -12.79 -15.01 10.95
C ASP A 83 -13.53 -16.23 10.33
N GLY A 84 -12.86 -17.04 9.51
CA GLY A 84 -13.46 -18.21 8.84
C GLY A 84 -14.46 -17.84 7.76
N THR A 85 -14.29 -16.66 7.13
CA THR A 85 -15.16 -16.20 6.04
C THR A 85 -15.07 -17.15 4.85
N ASP A 86 -16.20 -17.39 4.18
CA ASP A 86 -16.23 -18.26 3.01
C ASP A 86 -15.32 -17.75 1.88
N GLU A 87 -14.72 -18.69 1.14
CA GLU A 87 -13.75 -18.40 0.09
C GLU A 87 -14.32 -17.46 -0.99
N GLN A 88 -15.59 -17.63 -1.36
CA GLN A 88 -16.19 -16.84 -2.43
C GLN A 88 -16.34 -15.37 -1.99
N THR A 89 -16.70 -15.13 -0.74
CA THR A 89 -16.75 -13.79 -0.15
C THR A 89 -15.36 -13.15 -0.09
N VAL A 90 -14.31 -13.89 0.30
CA VAL A 90 -12.92 -13.38 0.29
C VAL A 90 -12.49 -12.96 -1.13
N ARG A 91 -12.78 -13.79 -2.14
CA ARG A 91 -12.47 -13.49 -3.55
C ARG A 91 -13.26 -12.29 -4.07
N ARG A 92 -14.56 -12.20 -3.76
CA ARG A 92 -15.42 -11.06 -4.12
C ARG A 92 -14.92 -9.77 -3.49
N PHE A 93 -14.57 -9.81 -2.20
CA PHE A 93 -13.98 -8.67 -1.51
C PHE A 93 -12.70 -8.19 -2.20
N LYS A 94 -11.72 -9.08 -2.42
CA LYS A 94 -10.47 -8.74 -3.13
C LYS A 94 -10.73 -8.12 -4.50
N THR A 95 -11.69 -8.66 -5.24
CA THR A 95 -12.05 -8.17 -6.58
C THR A 95 -12.68 -6.78 -6.52
N ALA A 96 -13.54 -6.53 -5.53
CA ALA A 96 -14.19 -5.23 -5.34
C ALA A 96 -13.19 -4.13 -4.95
N VAL A 97 -12.20 -4.43 -4.10
CA VAL A 97 -11.28 -3.41 -3.56
C VAL A 97 -10.06 -3.14 -4.45
N ARG A 98 -9.65 -4.08 -5.33
CA ARG A 98 -8.40 -3.93 -6.09
C ARG A 98 -8.37 -2.68 -6.98
N GLY A 99 -9.47 -2.39 -7.69
CA GLY A 99 -9.60 -1.23 -8.57
C GLY A 99 -9.54 0.11 -7.82
N PRO A 100 -10.41 0.33 -6.82
CA PRO A 100 -10.38 1.54 -5.99
C PRO A 100 -9.03 1.78 -5.31
N LEU A 101 -8.39 0.74 -4.75
CA LEU A 101 -7.06 0.86 -4.13
C LEU A 101 -5.96 1.16 -5.15
N GLY A 102 -6.10 0.67 -6.39
CA GLY A 102 -5.29 1.05 -7.54
C GLY A 102 -5.40 2.54 -7.83
N GLY A 103 -6.56 2.99 -8.30
CA GLY A 103 -6.74 4.38 -8.74
C GLY A 103 -6.46 5.41 -7.64
N LEU A 104 -6.87 5.13 -6.40
CA LEU A 104 -6.61 6.03 -5.27
C LEU A 104 -5.11 6.13 -4.96
N GLY A 105 -4.41 4.99 -4.95
CA GLY A 105 -2.99 4.96 -4.64
C GLY A 105 -2.15 5.59 -5.75
N ASP A 106 -2.49 5.35 -7.01
CA ASP A 106 -1.80 5.94 -8.16
C ASP A 106 -1.97 7.47 -8.15
N SER A 107 -3.19 7.96 -7.90
CA SER A 107 -3.47 9.39 -7.81
C SER A 107 -2.77 10.07 -6.62
N LEU A 108 -2.79 9.43 -5.44
CA LEU A 108 -2.20 9.99 -4.21
C LEU A 108 -0.67 9.91 -4.21
N VAL A 109 -0.11 8.79 -4.65
CA VAL A 109 1.33 8.53 -4.50
C VAL A 109 2.08 8.91 -5.77
N TRP A 110 1.74 8.30 -6.90
CA TRP A 110 2.49 8.50 -8.15
C TRP A 110 2.21 9.84 -8.80
N ALA A 111 0.96 10.31 -8.76
CA ALA A 111 0.59 11.58 -9.39
C ALA A 111 0.68 12.80 -8.45
N ALA A 112 0.76 12.59 -7.12
CA ALA A 112 0.82 13.70 -6.16
C ALA A 112 2.08 13.65 -5.28
N TRP A 113 2.19 12.68 -4.38
CA TRP A 113 3.26 12.65 -3.38
C TRP A 113 4.67 12.60 -3.98
N LEU A 114 4.93 11.64 -4.88
CA LEU A 114 6.24 11.47 -5.51
C LEU A 114 6.65 12.74 -6.29
N PRO A 115 5.83 13.29 -7.21
CA PRO A 115 6.16 14.54 -7.90
C PRO A 115 6.41 15.70 -6.94
N THR A 116 5.58 15.87 -5.90
CA THR A 116 5.73 16.97 -4.94
C THR A 116 7.05 16.92 -4.20
N VAL A 117 7.42 15.75 -3.66
CA VAL A 117 8.66 15.58 -2.91
C VAL A 117 9.87 15.70 -3.84
N SER A 118 9.78 15.19 -5.07
CA SER A 118 10.81 15.37 -6.10
C SER A 118 10.98 16.85 -6.47
N MET A 119 9.90 17.60 -6.67
CA MET A 119 9.97 19.03 -6.99
C MET A 119 10.56 19.81 -5.82
N ALA A 120 10.13 19.55 -4.59
CA ALA A 120 10.71 20.20 -3.42
C ALA A 120 12.23 19.95 -3.31
N ALA A 121 12.67 18.72 -3.54
CA ALA A 121 14.09 18.38 -3.55
C ALA A 121 14.85 19.15 -4.64
N LEU A 122 14.32 19.21 -5.87
CA LEU A 122 14.93 19.96 -6.96
C LEU A 122 14.98 21.47 -6.71
N THR A 123 13.92 22.05 -6.15
CA THR A 123 13.91 23.46 -5.74
C THR A 123 14.99 23.74 -4.69
N LEU A 124 15.13 22.89 -3.67
CA LEU A 124 16.17 23.06 -2.66
C LEU A 124 17.58 22.96 -3.26
N TRP A 125 17.80 22.02 -4.20
CA TRP A 125 19.08 21.93 -4.91
C TRP A 125 19.38 23.21 -5.71
N TRP A 126 18.40 23.73 -6.45
CA TRP A 126 18.53 24.97 -7.22
C TRP A 126 18.82 26.19 -6.34
N LEU A 127 18.30 26.22 -5.11
CA LEU A 127 18.61 27.25 -4.11
C LEU A 127 20.01 27.10 -3.49
N GLY A 128 20.83 26.15 -3.95
CA GLY A 128 22.23 25.99 -3.56
C GLY A 128 22.48 24.99 -2.45
N LEU A 129 21.49 24.18 -2.04
CA LEU A 129 21.73 23.13 -1.04
C LEU A 129 22.60 22.00 -1.63
N PRO A 130 23.52 21.41 -0.84
CA PRO A 130 24.39 20.35 -1.32
C PRO A 130 23.58 19.07 -1.64
N VAL A 131 24.00 18.37 -2.69
CA VAL A 131 23.27 17.21 -3.27
C VAL A 131 22.96 16.13 -2.23
N TRP A 132 23.91 15.78 -1.36
CA TRP A 132 23.70 14.74 -0.36
C TRP A 132 22.58 15.07 0.62
N LEU A 133 22.40 16.35 0.96
CA LEU A 133 21.34 16.81 1.86
C LEU A 133 19.99 16.73 1.16
N VAL A 134 19.92 17.17 -0.10
CA VAL A 134 18.71 17.11 -0.92
C VAL A 134 18.25 15.66 -1.13
N VAL A 135 19.17 14.76 -1.48
CA VAL A 135 18.87 13.33 -1.63
C VAL A 135 18.44 12.72 -0.30
N GLY A 136 19.12 13.07 0.80
CA GLY A 136 18.73 12.62 2.15
C GLY A 136 17.31 13.06 2.53
N LEU A 137 16.98 14.32 2.30
CA LEU A 137 15.64 14.87 2.55
C LEU A 137 14.57 14.19 1.68
N PHE A 138 14.84 14.01 0.39
CA PHE A 138 13.94 13.28 -0.52
C PHE A 138 13.66 11.87 0.02
N LEU A 139 14.71 11.11 0.35
CA LEU A 139 14.58 9.74 0.83
C LEU A 139 13.79 9.69 2.15
N VAL A 140 14.13 10.54 3.12
CA VAL A 140 13.46 10.56 4.43
C VAL A 140 11.98 10.93 4.27
N VAL A 141 11.67 12.01 3.56
CA VAL A 141 10.30 12.48 3.39
C VAL A 141 9.48 11.47 2.60
N TYR A 142 9.98 11.03 1.43
CA TYR A 142 9.28 10.07 0.59
C TYR A 142 8.96 8.77 1.34
N ASN A 143 9.97 8.19 2.01
CA ASN A 143 9.81 6.95 2.76
C ASN A 143 8.93 7.13 4.01
N ALA A 144 8.93 8.29 4.66
CA ALA A 144 8.01 8.57 5.77
C ALA A 144 6.55 8.47 5.31
N GLY A 145 6.19 9.10 4.18
CA GLY A 145 4.84 9.01 3.61
C GLY A 145 4.47 7.59 3.17
N HIS A 146 5.40 6.92 2.49
CA HIS A 146 5.26 5.52 2.05
C HIS A 146 5.04 4.55 3.23
N LEU A 147 5.85 4.65 4.29
CA LEU A 147 5.73 3.83 5.49
C LEU A 147 4.45 4.14 6.26
N ALA A 148 4.11 5.42 6.44
CA ALA A 148 2.88 5.83 7.11
C ALA A 148 1.65 5.22 6.41
N LEU A 149 1.57 5.32 5.08
CA LEU A 149 0.45 4.80 4.31
C LEU A 149 0.35 3.27 4.38
N ARG A 150 1.48 2.56 4.32
CA ARG A 150 1.52 1.10 4.45
C ARG A 150 1.10 0.62 5.83
N ILE A 151 1.65 1.22 6.88
CA ILE A 151 1.35 0.87 8.29
C ILE A 151 -0.12 1.14 8.56
N TRP A 152 -0.60 2.34 8.21
CA TRP A 152 -2.00 2.72 8.37
C TRP A 152 -2.91 1.77 7.60
N GLY A 153 -2.63 1.55 6.31
CA GLY A 153 -3.45 0.71 5.44
C GLY A 153 -3.57 -0.72 5.95
N PHE A 154 -2.45 -1.34 6.34
CA PHE A 154 -2.47 -2.69 6.90
C PHE A 154 -3.27 -2.77 8.20
N ARG A 155 -3.10 -1.78 9.11
CA ARG A 155 -3.81 -1.74 10.39
C ARG A 155 -5.32 -1.59 10.23
N ILE A 156 -5.78 -0.69 9.37
CA ILE A 156 -7.23 -0.52 9.14
C ILE A 156 -7.82 -1.75 8.47
N GLY A 157 -7.09 -2.37 7.53
CA GLY A 157 -7.53 -3.62 6.90
C GLY A 157 -7.72 -4.72 7.93
N LEU A 158 -6.71 -4.93 8.78
CA LEU A 158 -6.76 -5.96 9.81
C LEU A 158 -7.85 -5.70 10.87
N ARG A 159 -8.13 -4.42 11.17
CA ARG A 159 -9.14 -4.02 12.16
C ARG A 159 -10.56 -4.16 11.61
N ASP A 160 -10.80 -3.68 10.39
CA ASP A 160 -12.14 -3.45 9.85
C ASP A 160 -12.59 -4.58 8.90
N GLY A 161 -11.66 -5.40 8.39
CA GLY A 161 -11.98 -6.58 7.58
C GLY A 161 -12.85 -6.23 6.38
N ARG A 162 -14.06 -6.80 6.31
CA ARG A 162 -15.04 -6.56 5.24
C ARG A 162 -15.46 -5.09 5.13
N ASP A 163 -15.49 -4.36 6.25
CA ASP A 163 -16.03 -3.01 6.35
C ASP A 163 -14.96 -1.92 6.07
N VAL A 164 -13.74 -2.32 5.72
CA VAL A 164 -12.61 -1.41 5.46
C VAL A 164 -12.89 -0.40 4.35
N ALA A 165 -13.77 -0.73 3.40
CA ALA A 165 -14.15 0.18 2.32
C ALA A 165 -14.81 1.46 2.85
N LEU A 166 -15.61 1.36 3.91
CA LEU A 166 -16.23 2.52 4.56
C LEU A 166 -15.15 3.40 5.21
N THR A 167 -14.25 2.79 5.98
CA THR A 167 -13.13 3.49 6.62
C THR A 167 -12.22 4.18 5.60
N LEU A 168 -11.97 3.53 4.45
CA LEU A 168 -11.19 4.11 3.36
C LEU A 168 -11.88 5.34 2.76
N SER A 169 -13.21 5.30 2.61
CA SER A 169 -14.00 6.42 2.08
C SER A 169 -13.99 7.62 3.04
N GLU A 170 -14.03 7.37 4.35
CA GLU A 170 -14.00 8.39 5.40
C GLU A 170 -12.61 9.02 5.58
N ALA A 171 -11.54 8.29 5.23
CA ALA A 171 -10.16 8.74 5.36
C ALA A 171 -9.78 9.91 4.44
N ARG A 172 -10.64 10.26 3.47
CA ARG A 172 -10.48 11.43 2.59
C ARG A 172 -9.13 11.50 1.84
N LEU A 173 -8.58 10.33 1.51
CA LEU A 173 -7.28 10.22 0.84
C LEU A 173 -7.27 10.88 -0.55
N ALA A 174 -8.41 10.89 -1.24
CA ALA A 174 -8.54 11.57 -2.52
C ALA A 174 -8.37 13.09 -2.37
N GLN A 175 -9.04 13.70 -1.37
CA GLN A 175 -8.90 15.13 -1.09
C GLN A 175 -7.49 15.48 -0.63
N LEU A 176 -6.83 14.60 0.13
CA LEU A 176 -5.42 14.76 0.48
C LEU A 176 -4.54 14.78 -0.77
N GLY A 177 -4.77 13.86 -1.71
CA GLY A 177 -4.06 13.81 -2.99
C GLY A 177 -4.18 15.11 -3.77
N GLU A 178 -5.39 15.67 -3.89
CA GLU A 178 -5.61 16.95 -4.58
C GLU A 178 -4.88 18.11 -3.91
N ARG A 179 -4.88 18.18 -2.56
CA ARG A 179 -4.11 19.20 -1.83
C ARG A 179 -2.61 19.09 -2.08
N ILE A 180 -2.09 17.85 -2.10
CA ILE A 180 -0.67 17.60 -2.41
C ILE A 180 -0.36 18.04 -3.84
N LYS A 181 -1.23 17.76 -4.82
CA LYS A 181 -1.05 18.23 -6.21
C LYS A 181 -1.01 19.75 -6.31
N SER A 182 -1.84 20.48 -5.54
CA SER A 182 -1.79 21.95 -5.50
C SER A 182 -0.43 22.45 -5.00
N ILE A 183 0.15 21.79 -3.99
CA ILE A 183 1.50 22.11 -3.51
C ILE A 183 2.55 21.82 -4.60
N ALA A 184 2.42 20.70 -5.32
CA ALA A 184 3.29 20.38 -6.44
C ALA A 184 3.27 21.48 -7.51
N ALA A 185 2.07 21.93 -7.90
CA ALA A 185 1.90 22.99 -8.90
C ALA A 185 2.55 24.31 -8.46
N LEU A 186 2.41 24.67 -7.18
CA LEU A 186 3.09 25.84 -6.60
C LEU A 186 4.62 25.69 -6.69
N LEU A 187 5.16 24.53 -6.31
CA LEU A 187 6.60 24.26 -6.36
C LEU A 187 7.16 24.33 -7.77
N VAL A 188 6.41 23.85 -8.78
CA VAL A 188 6.78 24.01 -10.19
C VAL A 188 6.87 25.48 -10.57
N GLY A 189 5.91 26.31 -10.16
CA GLY A 189 5.94 27.76 -10.40
C GLY A 189 7.14 28.45 -9.75
N VAL A 190 7.44 28.10 -8.49
CA VAL A 190 8.62 28.61 -7.78
C VAL A 190 9.91 28.19 -8.48
N LEU A 191 10.04 26.91 -8.84
CA LEU A 191 11.21 26.40 -9.54
C LEU A 191 11.40 27.10 -10.89
N ALA A 192 10.34 27.23 -11.68
CA ALA A 192 10.40 27.95 -12.96
C ALA A 192 10.84 29.41 -12.76
N GLY A 193 10.31 30.10 -11.75
CA GLY A 193 10.70 31.47 -11.42
C GLY A 193 12.18 31.58 -11.02
N VAL A 194 12.67 30.68 -10.16
CA VAL A 194 14.07 30.67 -9.72
C VAL A 194 15.02 30.36 -10.88
N VAL A 195 14.66 29.40 -11.73
CA VAL A 195 15.47 29.00 -12.90
C VAL A 195 15.52 30.10 -13.96
N LEU A 196 14.42 30.81 -14.19
CA LEU A 196 14.36 31.87 -15.19
C LEU A 196 14.96 33.21 -14.71
N ALA A 197 15.07 33.41 -13.39
CA ALA A 197 15.62 34.62 -12.79
C ALA A 197 17.12 34.55 -12.48
N GLY A 198 17.71 33.34 -12.48
CA GLY A 198 19.15 33.10 -12.33
C GLY A 198 19.85 32.96 -13.67
#